data_AF-A0A969NM83-F1
#
_entry.id   AF-A0A969NM83-F1
#
_cell.length_a   1.000
_cell.length_b   1.000
_cell.length_c   1.000
_cell.angle_alpha   90.00
_cell.angle_beta   90.00
_cell.angle_gamma   90.00
#
_symmetry.space_group_name_H-M   'P 1'
#
loop_
_entity.id
_entity.type
_entity.pdbx_description
1 polymer ?
#
loop_
_entity_poly.entity_id
_entity_poly.type
_entity_poly.pdbx_seq_one_letter_code
_entity_poly.pdbx_strand_id
1 'polypeptide(L)' 'LEDFPTEETVKSHIKSLRSKLKAADAPEDFIETVHGMGYRLKQL' A
#
# COMPACT_ATOMS: atom_id res chain seq x y z
N LEU A 1 1.95 -0.42 -25.30
CA LEU A 1 0.84 -0.60 -24.35
C LEU A 1 1.51 -0.74 -23.00
N GLU A 2 1.42 0.26 -22.14
CA GLU A 2 1.89 0.13 -20.76
C GLU A 2 0.93 -0.84 -20.06
N ASP A 3 1.42 -2.03 -19.73
CA ASP A 3 0.68 -3.01 -18.93
C ASP A 3 0.50 -2.43 -17.53
N PHE A 4 -0.71 -1.92 -17.26
CA PHE A 4 -1.04 -1.48 -15.91
C PHE A 4 -0.94 -2.68 -14.97
N PRO A 5 -0.23 -2.55 -13.83
CA PRO A 5 -0.13 -3.63 -12.87
C PRO A 5 -1.52 -4.09 -12.45
N THR A 6 -1.73 -5.39 -12.41
CA THR A 6 -3.00 -5.96 -11.93
C THR A 6 -3.20 -5.62 -10.46
N GLU A 7 -4.43 -5.71 -9.96
CA GLU A 7 -4.73 -5.50 -8.53
C GLU A 7 -3.87 -6.38 -7.62
N GLU A 8 -3.52 -7.60 -8.06
CA GLU A 8 -2.64 -8.50 -7.32
C GLU A 8 -1.21 -7.96 -7.21
N THR A 9 -0.68 -7.40 -8.31
CA THR A 9 0.63 -6.74 -8.31
C THR A 9 0.64 -5.54 -7.36
N VAL A 10 -0.41 -4.71 -7.39
CA VAL A 10 -0.55 -3.58 -6.46
C VAL A 10 -0.61 -4.07 -5.00
N LYS A 11 -1.43 -5.10 -4.70
CA LYS A 11 -1.52 -5.71 -3.35
C LYS A 11 -0.17 -6.20 -2.85
N SER A 12 0.61 -6.84 -3.71
CA SER A 12 1.95 -7.35 -3.37
C SER A 12 2.91 -6.20 -3.03
N HIS A 13 2.93 -5.16 -3.87
CA HIS A 13 3.76 -3.98 -3.62
C HIS A 13 3.37 -3.24 -2.34
N ILE A 14 2.06 -3.08 -2.07
CA ILE A 14 1.57 -2.47 -0.83
C ILE A 14 1.99 -3.29 0.40
N LYS A 15 1.93 -4.63 0.33
CA LYS A 15 2.44 -5.50 1.41
C LYS A 15 3.93 -5.29 1.66
N SER A 16 4.74 -5.28 0.60
CA SER A 16 6.18 -5.04 0.73
C SER A 16 6.47 -3.65 1.29
N LEU A 17 5.72 -2.64 0.87
CA LEU A 17 5.87 -1.27 1.34
C LEU A 17 5.51 -1.15 2.83
N ARG A 18 4.38 -1.73 3.27
CA ARG A 18 3.99 -1.79 4.70
C ARG A 18 5.06 -2.47 5.55
N SER A 19 5.65 -3.56 5.05
CA SER A 19 6.74 -4.27 5.75
C SER A 19 7.97 -3.38 5.95
N LYS A 20 8.39 -2.65 4.90
CA LYS A 20 9.51 -1.70 4.97
C LYS A 20 9.21 -0.53 5.90
N LEU A 21 8.00 0.01 5.84
CA LEU A 21 7.55 1.09 6.72
C LEU A 21 7.55 0.64 8.19
N LYS A 22 7.03 -0.55 8.47
CA LYS A 22 7.09 -1.15 9.81
C LYS A 22 8.52 -1.34 10.30
N ALA A 23 9.44 -1.76 9.42
CA ALA A 23 10.86 -1.86 9.76
C ALA A 23 11.52 -0.49 10.05
N ALA A 24 10.94 0.60 9.52
CA ALA A 24 11.33 1.97 9.80
C ALA A 24 10.56 2.60 11.00
N ASP A 25 9.91 1.77 11.83
CA ASP A 25 9.12 2.19 13.00
C ASP A 25 7.89 3.05 12.65
N ALA A 26 7.43 2.97 11.41
CA ALA A 26 6.20 3.66 11.00
C ALA A 26 4.96 2.90 11.49
N PRO A 27 3.86 3.63 11.79
CA PRO A 27 2.59 3.04 12.17
C PRO A 27 2.05 2.02 11.15
N GLU A 28 1.41 0.96 11.61
CA GLU A 28 0.81 -0.04 10.71
C GLU A 28 -0.36 0.50 9.87
N ASP A 29 -0.96 1.59 10.32
CA ASP A 29 -2.05 2.32 9.66
C ASP A 29 -1.55 3.43 8.72
N PHE A 30 -0.24 3.50 8.44
CA PHE A 30 0.34 4.50 7.53
C PHE A 30 -0.20 4.39 6.10
N ILE A 31 -0.61 3.18 5.69
CA ILE A 31 -1.31 2.93 4.42
C ILE A 31 -2.68 2.35 4.72
N GLU A 32 -3.73 3.13 4.51
CA GLU A 32 -5.11 2.71 4.72
C GLU A 32 -5.70 2.08 3.45
N THR A 33 -6.50 1.03 3.64
CA THR A 33 -7.27 0.42 2.55
C THR A 33 -8.65 1.07 2.52
N VAL A 34 -8.96 1.79 1.45
CA VAL A 34 -10.28 2.40 1.23
C VAL A 34 -11.12 1.44 0.40
N HIS A 35 -12.11 0.82 1.03
CA HIS A 35 -12.98 -0.15 0.39
C HIS A 35 -13.71 0.49 -0.80
N GLY A 36 -13.54 -0.07 -2.00
CA GLY A 36 -14.11 0.45 -3.25
C GLY A 36 -13.31 1.58 -3.93
N MET A 37 -12.21 2.04 -3.34
CA MET A 37 -11.34 3.09 -3.93
C MET A 37 -9.87 2.68 -4.05
N GLY A 38 -9.39 1.73 -3.23
CA GLY A 38 -8.02 1.23 -3.26
C GLY A 38 -7.24 1.53 -1.98
N TYR A 39 -6.08 2.19 -2.11
CA TYR A 39 -5.17 2.47 -0.99
C TYR A 39 -4.90 3.97 -0.89
N ARG A 40 -4.76 4.47 0.34
CA ARG A 40 -4.31 5.85 0.60
C ARG A 40 -3.21 5.87 1.64
N LEU A 41 -2.37 6.89 1.59
CA LEU A 41 -1.47 7.22 2.68
C LEU A 41 -2.23 7.98 3.75
N LYS A 42 -2.04 7.61 5.01
CA LYS A 42 -2.59 8.37 6.14
C LYS A 42 -1.84 9.70 6.23
N GLN A 43 -2.56 10.81 6.12
CA GLN A 43 -1.98 12.13 6.41
C GLN A 43 -1.83 12.28 7.93
N LEU A 44 -0.67 12.77 8.36
CA LEU A 44 -0.37 13.11 9.75
C LEU A 44 -1.30 14.22 10.27
#